data_AF-A0AAV4HQ51-F1
#
_entry.id   AF-A0AAV4HQ51-F1
#
_cell.length_a   1.000
_cell.length_b   1.000
_cell.length_c   1.000
_cell.angle_alpha   90.00
_cell.angle_beta   90.00
_cell.angle_gamma   90.00
#
_symmetry.space_group_name_H-M   'P 1'
#
loop_
_entity.id
_entity.type
_entity.pdbx_description
1 polymer ?
#
loop_
_entity_poly.entity_id
_entity_poly.type
_entity_poly.pdbx_seq_one_letter_code
_entity_poly.pdbx_strand_id
1 'polypeptide(L)'
;MHPRSKQRHSIDLAICLRGDIRDLEVTKVRCEAECWTDHHLVNSVPSMHTIPTYHKKKIIRPPFNVSKLTNISRKKQFAQDLGDRLTSHGHMTGK
;
A
#
# COMPACT_ATOMS: atom_id res chain seq x y z
N MET A 1 -30.43 -22.63 1.74
CA MET A 1 -31.21 -21.76 2.66
C MET A 1 -31.15 -22.44 4.02
N HIS A 2 -30.44 -21.87 5.00
CA HIS A 2 -30.17 -22.58 6.25
C HIS A 2 -31.47 -22.65 7.09
N PRO A 3 -31.86 -23.81 7.65
CA PRO A 3 -33.17 -23.96 8.29
C PRO A 3 -33.43 -23.01 9.46
N ARG A 4 -32.37 -22.54 10.12
CA ARG A 4 -32.42 -21.63 11.29
C ARG A 4 -32.28 -20.14 10.97
N SER A 5 -31.89 -19.77 9.76
CA SER A 5 -31.56 -18.40 9.40
C SER A 5 -32.16 -18.06 8.04
N LYS A 6 -33.02 -17.03 8.00
CA LYS A 6 -33.65 -16.53 6.77
C LYS A 6 -32.67 -15.75 5.87
N GLN A 7 -31.40 -15.62 6.26
CA GLN A 7 -30.38 -14.99 5.44
C GLN A 7 -29.55 -16.04 4.70
N ARG A 8 -29.13 -15.71 3.47
CA ARG A 8 -28.04 -16.44 2.83
C ARG A 8 -26.77 -16.16 3.63
N HIS A 9 -26.31 -17.14 4.40
CA HIS A 9 -24.95 -17.13 4.92
C HIS A 9 -23.99 -17.16 3.72
N SER A 10 -23.50 -16.01 3.29
CA SER A 10 -22.46 -15.92 2.26
C SER A 10 -21.12 -16.08 2.97
N ILE A 11 -20.77 -17.33 3.24
CA ILE A 11 -19.56 -17.70 3.96
C ILE A 11 -18.39 -18.06 3.03
N ASP A 12 -18.71 -18.48 1.81
CA ASP A 12 -17.72 -18.85 0.80
C ASP A 12 -17.43 -17.65 -0.11
N LEU A 13 -16.22 -17.10 -0.01
CA LEU A 13 -15.79 -15.88 -0.71
C LEU A 13 -14.34 -16.03 -1.17
N ALA A 14 -14.05 -15.53 -2.38
CA ALA A 14 -12.69 -15.28 -2.82
C ALA A 14 -12.40 -13.77 -2.68
N ILE A 15 -11.39 -13.43 -1.87
CA ILE A 15 -11.02 -12.03 -1.57
C ILE A 15 -9.71 -11.72 -2.29
N CYS A 16 -9.67 -10.58 -2.98
CA CYS A 16 -8.45 -10.03 -3.57
C CYS A 16 -8.25 -8.58 -3.15
N LEU A 17 -7.01 -8.10 -3.30
CA LEU A 17 -6.74 -6.68 -3.18
C LEU A 17 -7.30 -5.94 -4.40
N ARG A 18 -7.70 -4.68 -4.21
CA ARG A 18 -8.22 -3.83 -5.29
C ARG A 18 -7.25 -3.70 -6.47
N GLY A 19 -5.94 -3.75 -6.21
CA GLY A 19 -4.91 -3.70 -7.25
C GLY A 19 -4.89 -4.93 -8.15
N ASP A 20 -5.24 -6.09 -7.59
CA ASP A 20 -5.06 -7.40 -8.20
C ASP A 20 -6.35 -7.88 -8.90
N ILE A 21 -7.42 -7.07 -8.88
CA ILE A 21 -8.71 -7.44 -9.45
C ILE A 21 -8.63 -7.70 -10.97
N ARG A 22 -7.67 -7.08 -11.65
CA ARG A 22 -7.42 -7.28 -13.09
C ARG A 22 -6.78 -8.63 -13.38
N ASP A 23 -6.13 -9.21 -12.39
CA ASP A 23 -5.46 -10.50 -12.49
C ASP A 23 -6.42 -11.64 -12.12
N LEU A 24 -7.63 -11.38 -11.65
CA LEU A 24 -8.66 -12.40 -11.46
C LEU A 24 -9.46 -12.60 -12.75
N GLU A 25 -9.21 -13.71 -13.45
CA GLU A 25 -9.86 -14.01 -14.72
C GLU A 25 -11.27 -14.59 -14.54
N VAL A 26 -11.50 -15.35 -13.48
CA VAL A 26 -12.78 -15.99 -13.21
C VAL A 26 -13.08 -15.94 -11.72
N THR A 27 -14.28 -15.46 -11.37
CA THR A 27 -14.90 -15.68 -10.06
C THR A 27 -16.30 -16.20 -10.31
N LYS A 28 -16.55 -17.49 -10.10
CA LYS A 28 -17.83 -18.14 -10.41
C LYS A 28 -18.24 -19.10 -9.31
N VAL A 29 -19.53 -19.10 -9.01
CA VAL A 29 -20.18 -20.11 -8.16
C VAL A 29 -20.62 -21.26 -9.05
N ARG A 30 -20.31 -22.49 -8.68
CA ARG A 30 -20.67 -23.72 -9.39
C ARG A 30 -21.63 -24.54 -8.53
N CYS A 31 -22.78 -24.90 -9.11
CA CYS A 31 -23.79 -25.73 -8.44
C CYS A 31 -23.41 -27.22 -8.39
N GLU A 32 -22.48 -27.66 -9.23
CA GLU A 32 -22.23 -29.07 -9.54
C GLU A 32 -20.88 -29.57 -9.02
N ALA A 33 -20.37 -29.01 -7.92
CA ALA A 33 -19.30 -29.70 -7.23
C ALA A 33 -19.88 -31.00 -6.68
N GLU A 34 -19.29 -32.12 -7.10
CA GLU A 34 -19.69 -33.47 -6.68
C GLU A 34 -19.25 -33.67 -5.22
N CYS A 35 -19.91 -32.97 -4.29
CA CYS A 35 -19.59 -32.99 -2.88
C CYS A 35 -20.86 -33.06 -2.03
N TRP A 36 -20.75 -33.76 -0.89
CA TRP A 36 -21.84 -33.99 0.06
C TRP A 36 -22.10 -32.79 0.99
N THR A 37 -22.05 -31.56 0.46
CA THR A 37 -22.29 -30.33 1.22
C THR A 37 -23.49 -29.58 0.68
N ASP A 38 -24.18 -28.85 1.55
CA ASP A 38 -25.24 -27.92 1.20
C ASP A 38 -24.71 -26.58 0.65
N HIS A 39 -23.40 -26.47 0.40
CA HIS A 39 -22.73 -25.28 -0.11
C HIS A 39 -22.36 -25.41 -1.60
N HIS A 40 -22.35 -24.26 -2.29
CA HIS A 40 -21.88 -24.19 -3.66
C HIS A 40 -20.37 -23.95 -3.71
N LEU A 41 -19.71 -24.56 -4.69
CA LEU A 41 -18.29 -24.33 -4.90
C LEU A 41 -18.05 -22.92 -5.45
N VAL A 42 -17.24 -22.13 -4.75
CA VAL A 42 -16.75 -20.84 -5.24
C VAL A 42 -15.37 -21.06 -5.87
N ASN A 43 -15.26 -20.83 -7.17
CA ASN A 43 -14.01 -20.96 -7.90
C ASN A 43 -13.49 -19.58 -8.32
N SER A 44 -12.22 -19.31 -8.00
CA SER A 44 -11.48 -18.13 -8.44
C SER A 44 -10.20 -18.53 -9.16
N VAL A 45 -9.97 -18.01 -10.37
CA VAL A 45 -8.76 -18.29 -11.17
C VAL A 45 -7.93 -17.01 -11.29
N PRO A 46 -6.81 -16.89 -10.55
CA PRO A 46 -5.87 -15.77 -10.68
C PRO A 46 -4.82 -16.03 -11.77
N SER A 47 -4.50 -14.97 -12.52
CA SER A 47 -3.45 -14.88 -13.53
C SER A 47 -2.19 -14.32 -12.89
N MET A 48 -1.37 -15.21 -12.32
CA MET A 48 -0.15 -14.81 -11.61
C MET A 48 1.02 -14.70 -12.58
N HIS A 49 1.55 -13.49 -12.74
CA HIS A 49 2.77 -13.24 -13.49
C HIS A 49 3.98 -13.23 -12.56
N THR A 50 4.80 -14.27 -12.60
CA THR A 50 6.09 -14.29 -11.91
C THR A 50 7.10 -13.46 -12.71
N ILE A 51 7.28 -12.19 -12.33
CA ILE A 51 8.38 -11.40 -12.88
C ILE A 51 9.68 -11.98 -12.32
N PRO A 52 10.60 -12.49 -13.15
CA PRO A 52 11.89 -12.97 -12.66
C PRO A 52 12.58 -11.81 -11.93
N THR A 53 12.95 -12.06 -10.68
CA THR A 53 13.61 -11.09 -9.82
C THR A 53 14.96 -10.73 -10.42
N TYR A 54 15.01 -9.73 -11.29
CA TYR A 54 16.27 -9.17 -11.73
C TYR A 54 16.87 -8.50 -10.50
N HIS A 55 17.91 -9.11 -9.91
CA HIS A 55 18.69 -8.45 -8.88
C HIS A 55 19.22 -7.15 -9.47
N LYS A 56 18.50 -6.04 -9.23
CA LYS A 56 18.97 -4.72 -9.64
C LYS A 56 20.34 -4.55 -9.00
N LYS A 57 21.38 -4.43 -9.82
CA LYS A 57 22.70 -3.99 -9.34
C LYS A 57 22.43 -2.80 -8.43
N LYS A 58 22.89 -2.86 -7.17
CA LYS A 58 22.66 -1.78 -6.20
C LYS A 58 22.92 -0.47 -6.91
N ILE A 59 21.89 0.37 -7.06
CA ILE A 59 22.06 1.70 -7.61
C ILE A 59 22.89 2.43 -6.56
N ILE A 60 24.21 2.46 -6.76
CA ILE A 60 25.12 3.26 -5.96
C ILE A 60 24.76 4.70 -6.31
N ARG A 61 23.88 5.30 -5.51
CA ARG A 61 23.58 6.72 -5.67
C ARG A 61 24.85 7.48 -5.35
N PRO A 62 25.29 8.43 -6.20
CA PRO A 62 26.37 9.31 -5.82
C PRO A 62 25.98 10.04 -4.53
N PRO A 63 26.92 10.26 -3.59
CA PRO A 63 26.62 10.96 -2.35
C PRO A 63 26.10 12.37 -2.66
N PHE A 64 25.16 12.85 -1.84
CA PHE A 64 24.69 14.22 -1.96
C PHE A 64 25.87 15.19 -1.76
N ASN A 65 25.93 16.25 -2.58
CA ASN A 65 26.95 17.27 -2.42
C ASN A 65 26.65 18.12 -1.17
N VAL A 66 27.29 17.76 -0.05
CA VAL A 66 27.16 18.43 1.25
C VAL A 66 28.15 19.59 1.44
N SER A 67 29.00 19.91 0.46
CA SER A 67 29.99 21.01 0.55
C SER A 67 29.36 22.37 0.85
N LYS A 68 28.11 22.58 0.44
CA LYS A 68 27.36 23.81 0.70
C LYS A 68 26.82 23.90 2.13
N LEU A 69 26.76 22.79 2.86
CA LEU A 69 26.28 22.72 4.24
C LEU A 69 27.40 23.04 5.26
N THR A 70 28.67 22.92 4.88
CA THR A 70 29.82 23.25 5.73
C THR A 70 30.19 24.74 5.70
N ASN A 71 29.56 25.53 4.84
CA ASN A 71 29.82 26.97 4.76
C ASN A 71 29.23 27.70 5.98
N ILE A 72 30.12 28.19 6.85
CA ILE A 72 29.78 28.88 8.10
C ILE A 72 28.94 30.14 7.84
N SER A 73 29.26 30.91 6.79
CA SER A 73 28.53 32.13 6.43
C SER A 73 27.09 31.82 6.04
N ARG A 74 26.86 30.77 5.25
CA ARG A 74 25.50 30.29 4.92
C ARG A 74 24.75 29.79 6.14
N LYS A 75 25.42 29.09 7.06
CA LYS A 75 24.80 28.62 8.31
C LYS A 75 24.36 29.80 9.20
N LYS A 76 25.17 30.85 9.29
CA LYS A 76 24.82 32.10 9.99
C LYS A 76 23.65 32.81 9.34
N GLN A 77 23.68 32.96 8.01
CA GLN A 77 22.60 33.60 7.25
C GLN A 77 21.28 32.84 7.42
N PHE A 78 21.31 31.50 7.35
CA PHE A 78 20.14 30.67 7.58
C PHE A 78 19.61 30.79 9.01
N ALA A 79 20.48 30.85 10.02
CA ALA A 79 20.07 31.04 11.41
C ALA A 79 19.41 32.41 11.63
N GLN A 80 19.90 33.46 10.97
CA GLN A 80 19.28 34.79 10.99
C GLN A 80 17.92 34.78 10.30
N ASP A 81 17.83 34.27 9.06
CA ASP A 81 16.57 34.17 8.31
C ASP A 81 15.52 33.34 9.06
N LEU A 82 15.95 32.25 9.69
CA LEU A 82 15.07 31.43 10.53
C LEU A 82 14.59 32.21 11.76
N GLY A 83 15.49 32.95 12.43
CA GLY A 83 15.13 33.81 13.55
C GLY A 83 14.12 34.89 13.14
N ASP A 84 14.36 35.56 12.03
CA ASP A 84 13.49 36.61 11.49
C ASP A 84 12.10 36.03 11.16
N ARG A 85 12.04 34.88 10.51
CA ARG A 85 10.77 34.20 10.16
C ARG A 85 10.01 33.66 11.36
N LEU A 86 10.71 33.19 12.38
CA LEU A 86 10.09 32.75 13.64
C LEU A 86 9.55 33.94 14.44
N THR A 87 10.20 35.09 14.33
CA THR A 87 9.79 36.32 15.03
C THR A 87 8.69 37.06 14.26
N SER A 88 8.69 36.99 12.92
CA SER A 88 7.73 37.69 12.06
C SER A 88 6.30 37.15 12.16
N HIS A 89 6.11 35.89 12.57
CA HIS A 89 4.78 35.29 12.75
C HIS A 89 4.28 35.28 14.21
N GLY A 90 4.96 36.03 15.09
CA GLY A 90 4.59 36.13 16.51
C GLY A 90 5.17 35.00 17.36
N HIS A 91 5.39 35.29 18.64
CA HIS A 91 5.95 34.35 19.62
C HIS A 91 5.06 33.11 19.71
N MET A 92 5.52 31.97 19.21
CA MET A 92 4.85 30.70 19.46
C MET A 92 5.04 30.34 20.93
N THR A 93 4.13 30.81 21.79
CA THR A 93 3.98 30.31 23.15
C THR A 93 3.49 28.86 23.05
N GLY A 94 4.41 27.90 23.04
CA GLY A 94 4.07 26.52 23.35
C GLY A 94 3.60 26.45 24.79
N LYS A 95 2.30 26.26 24.99
CA LYS A 95 1.75 25.73 26.24
C LYS A 95 2.01 24.24 26.31
#